data_AF-A0A7I8EXK1-F1
#
_entry.id   AF-A0A7I8EXK1-F1
#
_cell.length_a   1.000
_cell.length_b   1.000
_cell.length_c   1.000
_cell.angle_alpha   90.00
_cell.angle_beta   90.00
_cell.angle_gamma   90.00
#
_symmetry.space_group_name_H-M   'P 1'
#
loop_
_entity.id
_entity.type
_entity.pdbx_description
1 polymer ?
#
loop_
_entity_poly.entity_id
_entity_poly.type
_entity_poly.pdbx_seq_one_letter_code
_entity_poly.pdbx_strand_id
1 'polypeptide(L)'
;MTKGLRATAPLWPPVQQASQLVRQAAQILDNQEQHTGTQVRKRYLAYVAQMQRQQAALGPLGETIAHFCHITKNFAPGLFQCYDVAGLPCTNNALEECFGVARIHERRATGRRGAIPGVVVRGSVRVVAAVTSKQRPFSAEDLQPRDYRRWRELRAQLQQREECRRQQFRFRKDPAQYLAALEAQLLT
;
A
#
# COMPACT_ATOMS: atom_id res chain seq x y z
N MET A 1 -30.02 22.54 23.83
CA MET A 1 -28.81 22.44 22.97
C MET A 1 -27.91 23.68 22.99
N THR A 2 -28.36 24.85 23.45
CA THR A 2 -27.66 26.15 23.32
C THR A 2 -26.40 26.30 24.18
N LYS A 3 -26.32 25.64 25.34
CA LYS A 3 -25.18 25.74 26.28
C LYS A 3 -23.89 25.14 25.70
N GLY A 4 -23.97 23.97 25.07
CA GLY A 4 -22.81 23.29 24.47
C GLY A 4 -22.24 24.03 23.26
N LEU A 5 -23.10 24.61 22.41
CA LEU A 5 -22.68 25.42 21.27
C LEU A 5 -21.96 26.71 21.71
N ARG A 6 -22.45 27.39 22.75
CA ARG A 6 -21.76 28.57 23.31
C ARG A 6 -20.42 28.21 23.95
N ALA A 7 -20.36 27.09 24.69
CA ALA A 7 -19.13 26.64 25.34
C ALA A 7 -18.03 26.25 24.33
N THR A 8 -18.42 25.73 23.15
CA THR A 8 -17.47 25.30 22.12
C THR A 8 -17.21 26.37 21.06
N ALA A 9 -17.98 27.47 21.01
CA ALA A 9 -17.85 28.56 20.03
C ALA A 9 -16.39 28.99 19.76
N PRO A 10 -15.51 29.16 20.78
CA PRO A 10 -14.12 29.57 20.56
C PRO A 10 -13.25 28.51 19.87
N LEU A 11 -13.64 27.23 19.92
CA LEU A 11 -12.90 26.11 19.32
C LEU A 11 -13.17 25.96 17.82
N TRP A 12 -14.28 26.52 17.32
CA TRP A 12 -14.72 26.31 15.94
C TRP A 12 -13.86 27.02 14.88
N PRO A 13 -13.41 28.27 15.04
CA PRO A 13 -12.67 28.95 13.98
C PRO A 13 -11.37 28.22 13.55
N PRO A 14 -10.50 27.76 14.48
CA PRO A 14 -9.32 26.98 14.10
C PRO A 14 -9.68 25.65 13.40
N VAL A 15 -10.75 24.97 13.87
CA VAL A 15 -11.24 23.73 13.26
C VAL A 15 -11.77 23.96 11.84
N GLN A 16 -12.52 25.05 11.63
CA GLN A 16 -13.02 25.42 10.31
C GLN A 16 -11.87 25.69 9.34
N GLN A 17 -10.87 26.46 9.76
CA GLN A 17 -9.68 26.75 8.96
C GLN A 17 -8.89 25.48 8.63
N ALA A 18 -8.55 24.66 9.63
CA ALA A 18 -7.82 23.41 9.42
C ALA A 18 -8.60 22.45 8.51
N SER A 19 -9.92 22.34 8.68
CA SER A 19 -10.76 21.50 7.84
C SER A 19 -10.86 22.00 6.40
N GLN A 20 -10.81 23.32 6.18
CA GLN A 20 -10.77 23.89 4.83
C GLN A 20 -9.47 23.54 4.12
N LEU A 21 -8.33 23.56 4.83
CA LEU A 21 -7.05 23.15 4.26
C LEU A 21 -7.08 21.69 3.79
N VAL A 22 -7.58 20.79 4.64
CA VAL A 22 -7.69 19.36 4.30
C VAL A 22 -8.67 19.12 3.15
N ARG A 23 -9.81 19.83 3.12
CA ARG A 23 -10.77 19.73 2.00
C ARG A 23 -10.18 20.21 0.67
N GLN A 24 -9.43 21.30 0.67
CA GLN A 24 -8.74 21.79 -0.53
C GLN A 24 -7.65 20.81 -0.99
N ALA A 25 -6.90 20.20 -0.07
CA ALA A 25 -5.98 19.11 -0.39
C ALA A 25 -6.71 17.93 -1.07
N ALA A 26 -7.86 17.50 -0.52
CA ALA A 26 -8.67 16.43 -1.12
C ALA A 26 -9.15 16.78 -2.53
N GLN A 27 -9.61 18.02 -2.76
CA GLN A 27 -10.04 18.48 -4.10
C GLN A 27 -8.92 18.41 -5.14
N ILE A 28 -7.66 18.66 -4.76
CA ILE A 28 -6.52 18.49 -5.67
C ILE A 28 -6.34 17.01 -6.04
N LEU A 29 -6.52 16.11 -5.06
CA LEU A 29 -6.40 14.67 -5.26
C LEU A 29 -7.59 14.07 -6.02
N ASP A 30 -8.78 14.67 -5.97
CA ASP A 30 -9.92 14.26 -6.79
C ASP A 30 -9.61 14.37 -8.29
N ASN A 31 -8.67 15.26 -8.66
CA ASN A 31 -8.12 15.38 -10.01
C ASN A 31 -9.19 15.41 -11.12
N GLN A 32 -10.24 16.21 -10.94
CA GLN A 32 -11.37 16.29 -11.89
C GLN A 32 -10.95 16.67 -13.32
N GLU A 33 -9.88 17.46 -13.43
CA GLU A 33 -9.29 17.90 -14.71
C GLU A 33 -8.40 16.82 -15.38
N GLN A 34 -8.27 15.63 -14.78
CA GLN A 34 -7.52 14.48 -15.31
C GLN A 34 -6.05 14.79 -15.63
N HIS A 35 -5.38 15.55 -14.76
CA HIS A 35 -3.94 15.78 -14.88
C HIS A 35 -3.14 14.50 -14.68
N THR A 36 -1.94 14.46 -15.26
CA THR A 36 -0.97 13.39 -15.02
C THR A 36 -0.54 13.33 -13.56
N GLY A 37 -0.06 12.18 -13.10
CA GLY A 37 0.43 11.99 -11.73
C GLY A 37 1.56 12.94 -11.38
N THR A 38 2.41 13.30 -12.34
CA THR A 38 3.47 14.31 -12.15
C THR A 38 2.90 15.71 -11.90
N GLN A 39 1.89 16.11 -12.66
CA GLN A 39 1.22 17.42 -12.48
C GLN A 39 0.47 17.48 -11.15
N VAL A 40 -0.30 16.45 -10.81
CA VAL A 40 -1.01 16.35 -9.52
C VAL A 40 -0.01 16.39 -8.36
N ARG A 41 1.09 15.63 -8.45
CA ARG A 41 2.17 15.65 -7.45
C ARG A 41 2.72 17.05 -7.23
N LYS A 42 3.07 17.77 -8.31
CA LYS A 42 3.61 19.12 -8.22
C LYS A 42 2.63 20.07 -7.54
N ARG A 43 1.36 20.09 -8.00
CA ARG A 43 0.30 20.95 -7.45
C ARG A 43 0.02 20.64 -5.99
N TYR A 44 -0.11 19.37 -5.65
CA TYR A 44 -0.39 18.91 -4.30
C TYR A 44 0.76 19.22 -3.33
N LEU A 45 2.01 18.93 -3.70
CA LEU A 45 3.16 19.22 -2.83
C LEU A 45 3.40 20.72 -2.65
N ALA A 46 3.13 21.54 -3.67
CA ALA A 46 3.14 23.00 -3.53
C ALA A 46 2.08 23.48 -2.51
N TYR A 47 0.88 22.90 -2.56
CA TYR A 47 -0.19 23.19 -1.60
C TYR A 47 0.15 22.71 -0.18
N VAL A 48 0.72 21.52 -0.02
CA VAL A 48 1.21 21.02 1.28
C VAL A 48 2.28 21.95 1.86
N ALA A 49 3.18 22.49 1.03
CA ALA A 49 4.15 23.48 1.48
C ALA A 49 3.50 24.80 1.93
N GLN A 50 2.40 25.21 1.30
CA GLN A 50 1.60 26.35 1.75
C GLN A 50 0.91 26.06 3.10
N MET A 51 0.30 24.89 3.27
CA MET A 51 -0.30 24.47 4.55
C MET A 51 0.73 24.53 5.68
N GLN A 52 1.95 24.02 5.44
CA GLN A 52 3.05 24.06 6.40
C GLN A 52 3.40 25.49 6.84
N ARG A 53 3.37 26.48 5.92
CA ARG A 53 3.62 27.89 6.26
C ARG A 53 2.48 28.51 7.06
N GLN A 54 1.25 28.08 6.81
CA GLN A 54 0.05 28.59 7.48
C GLN A 54 -0.20 27.94 8.85
N GLN A 55 0.50 26.86 9.19
CA GLN A 55 0.22 26.07 10.39
C GLN A 55 0.31 26.86 11.70
N ALA A 56 1.22 27.84 11.80
CA ALA A 56 1.41 28.63 13.01
C ALA A 56 0.18 29.48 13.36
N ALA A 57 -0.62 29.85 12.35
CA ALA A 57 -1.85 30.61 12.53
C ALA A 57 -3.02 29.75 13.06
N LEU A 58 -2.88 28.42 13.10
CA LEU A 58 -3.93 27.49 13.53
C LEU A 58 -3.90 27.17 15.04
N GLY A 59 -3.00 27.81 15.79
CA GLY A 59 -2.85 27.59 17.22
C GLY A 59 -2.58 26.11 17.56
N PRO A 60 -3.34 25.48 18.47
CA PRO A 60 -3.13 24.08 18.87
C PRO A 60 -3.21 23.07 17.72
N LEU A 61 -3.94 23.36 16.64
CA LEU A 61 -4.06 22.46 15.49
C LEU A 61 -2.84 22.55 14.55
N GLY A 62 -1.93 23.50 14.76
CA GLY A 62 -0.72 23.66 13.97
C GLY A 62 0.16 22.39 13.99
N GLU A 63 0.28 21.72 15.13
CA GLU A 63 1.02 20.46 15.26
C GLU A 63 0.38 19.33 14.44
N THR A 64 -0.95 19.26 14.43
CA THR A 64 -1.70 18.27 13.62
C THR A 64 -1.46 18.50 12.13
N ILE A 65 -1.48 19.76 11.67
CA ILE A 65 -1.17 20.09 10.27
C ILE A 65 0.30 19.82 9.93
N ALA A 66 1.23 20.11 10.85
CA ALA A 66 2.65 19.77 10.69
C ALA A 66 2.83 18.26 10.48
N HIS A 67 2.17 17.46 11.32
CA HIS A 67 2.19 16.01 11.22
C HIS A 67 1.59 15.51 9.90
N PHE A 68 0.44 16.05 9.49
CA PHE A 68 -0.19 15.76 8.19
C PHE A 68 0.77 16.04 7.02
N CYS A 69 1.44 17.19 7.03
CA CYS A 69 2.39 17.58 5.99
C CYS A 69 3.63 16.68 5.97
N HIS A 70 4.13 16.27 7.14
CA HIS A 70 5.25 15.34 7.28
C HIS A 70 4.90 13.97 6.69
N ILE A 71 3.80 13.37 7.14
CA ILE A 71 3.34 12.06 6.65
C ILE A 71 3.12 12.10 5.14
N THR A 72 2.46 13.16 4.64
CA THR A 72 2.25 13.36 3.20
C THR A 72 3.55 13.33 2.40
N LYS A 73 4.60 14.00 2.88
CA LYS A 73 5.91 14.01 2.21
C LYS A 73 6.55 12.62 2.20
N ASN A 74 6.44 11.86 3.29
CA ASN A 74 7.00 10.51 3.38
C ASN A 74 6.35 9.55 2.37
N PHE A 75 5.03 9.65 2.15
CA PHE A 75 4.29 8.80 1.22
C PHE A 75 4.29 9.31 -0.23
N ALA A 76 4.74 10.55 -0.48
CA ALA A 76 4.69 11.19 -1.79
C ALA A 76 5.28 10.38 -2.97
N PRO A 77 6.36 9.57 -2.82
CA PRO A 77 6.90 8.81 -3.95
C PRO A 77 5.91 7.79 -4.57
N GLY A 78 5.00 7.24 -3.76
CA GLY A 78 4.04 6.21 -4.21
C GLY A 78 2.61 6.72 -4.40
N LEU A 79 2.28 7.90 -3.88
CA LEU A 79 0.89 8.36 -3.75
C LEU A 79 0.19 8.67 -5.09
N PHE A 80 0.95 9.10 -6.11
CA PHE A 80 0.38 9.67 -7.34
C PHE A 80 0.37 8.72 -8.54
N GLN A 81 0.85 7.47 -8.38
CA GLN A 81 0.92 6.54 -9.50
C GLN A 81 -0.46 6.12 -10.04
N CYS A 82 -1.51 6.24 -9.21
CA CYS A 82 -2.88 5.91 -9.60
C CYS A 82 -3.44 6.77 -10.73
N TYR A 83 -2.86 7.94 -10.99
CA TYR A 83 -3.27 8.81 -12.11
C TYR A 83 -2.63 8.41 -13.45
N ASP A 84 -1.47 7.73 -13.42
CA ASP A 84 -0.72 7.37 -14.63
C ASP A 84 -0.93 5.90 -15.03
N VAL A 85 -1.35 5.05 -14.09
CA VAL A 85 -1.54 3.61 -14.33
C VAL A 85 -3.03 3.28 -14.38
N ALA A 86 -3.52 2.97 -15.58
CA ALA A 86 -4.91 2.55 -15.77
C ALA A 86 -5.26 1.34 -14.89
N GLY A 87 -6.39 1.44 -14.17
CA GLY A 87 -6.89 0.38 -13.29
C GLY A 87 -6.18 0.28 -11.93
N LEU A 88 -5.19 1.13 -11.63
CA LEU A 88 -4.60 1.20 -10.30
C LEU A 88 -5.55 1.96 -9.35
N PRO A 89 -5.98 1.37 -8.21
CA PRO A 89 -6.94 2.03 -7.35
C PRO A 89 -6.39 3.33 -6.73
N CYS A 90 -7.19 4.40 -6.77
CA CYS A 90 -6.83 5.72 -6.28
C CYS A 90 -7.15 5.96 -4.79
N THR A 91 -7.94 5.09 -4.16
CA THR A 91 -8.34 5.22 -2.75
C THR A 91 -7.90 4.02 -1.93
N ASN A 92 -7.67 4.25 -0.63
CA ASN A 92 -7.38 3.17 0.30
C ASN A 92 -8.50 2.12 0.35
N ASN A 93 -9.77 2.55 0.27
CA ASN A 93 -10.91 1.63 0.27
C ASN A 93 -10.88 0.68 -0.94
N ALA A 94 -10.58 1.21 -2.13
CA ALA A 94 -10.49 0.40 -3.33
C ALA A 94 -9.25 -0.52 -3.33
N LEU A 95 -8.13 -0.08 -2.73
CA LEU A 95 -6.98 -0.96 -2.47
C LEU A 95 -7.32 -2.07 -1.47
N GLU A 96 -7.99 -1.75 -0.37
CA GLU A 96 -8.45 -2.72 0.63
C GLU A 96 -9.43 -3.73 0.05
N GLU A 97 -10.32 -3.30 -0.84
CA GLU A 97 -11.19 -4.21 -1.59
C GLU A 97 -10.37 -5.17 -2.48
N CYS A 98 -9.40 -4.63 -3.22
CA CYS A 98 -8.49 -5.40 -4.06
C CYS A 98 -7.73 -6.48 -3.26
N PHE A 99 -7.16 -6.11 -2.10
CA PHE A 99 -6.53 -7.07 -1.20
C PHE A 99 -7.53 -8.01 -0.51
N GLY A 100 -8.77 -7.56 -0.31
CA GLY A 100 -9.89 -8.37 0.16
C GLY A 100 -10.15 -9.57 -0.75
N VAL A 101 -10.13 -9.37 -2.06
CA VAL A 101 -10.28 -10.43 -3.07
C VAL A 101 -9.21 -11.51 -2.88
N ALA A 102 -7.94 -11.10 -2.84
CA ALA A 102 -6.82 -12.02 -2.63
C ALA A 102 -6.97 -12.81 -1.30
N ARG A 103 -7.34 -12.13 -0.21
CA ARG A 103 -7.58 -12.77 1.10
C ARG A 103 -8.71 -13.81 1.06
N ILE A 104 -9.80 -13.52 0.34
CA ILE A 104 -10.93 -14.45 0.18
C ILE A 104 -10.49 -15.69 -0.60
N HIS A 105 -9.82 -15.52 -1.75
CA HIS A 105 -9.33 -16.64 -2.56
C HIS A 105 -8.36 -17.52 -1.77
N GLU A 106 -7.44 -16.91 -1.03
CA GLU A 106 -6.50 -17.66 -0.20
C GLU A 106 -7.18 -18.43 0.93
N ARG A 107 -8.20 -17.83 1.57
CA ARG A 107 -8.99 -18.54 2.59
C ARG A 107 -9.73 -19.73 2.00
N ARG A 108 -10.34 -19.58 0.82
CA ARG A 108 -11.03 -20.69 0.13
C ARG A 108 -10.05 -21.82 -0.25
N ALA A 109 -8.85 -21.47 -0.69
CA ALA A 109 -7.85 -22.45 -1.10
C ALA A 109 -7.16 -23.16 0.08
N THR A 110 -7.02 -22.51 1.24
CA THR A 110 -6.18 -23.01 2.35
C THR A 110 -6.91 -23.21 3.68
N GLY A 111 -8.15 -22.72 3.81
CA GLY A 111 -8.92 -22.70 5.06
C GLY A 111 -8.43 -21.69 6.10
N ARG A 112 -7.33 -20.96 5.87
CA ARG A 112 -6.70 -20.12 6.89
C ARG A 112 -7.26 -18.69 6.93
N ARG A 113 -7.47 -18.16 8.14
CA ARG A 113 -7.78 -16.75 8.42
C ARG A 113 -6.53 -16.07 8.99
N GLY A 114 -6.06 -14.98 8.37
CA GLY A 114 -4.91 -14.20 8.86
C GLY A 114 -3.73 -14.18 7.88
N ALA A 115 -2.51 -14.02 8.40
CA ALA A 115 -1.30 -13.99 7.59
C ALA A 115 -1.05 -15.35 6.93
N ILE A 116 -0.97 -15.38 5.61
CA ILE A 116 -0.87 -16.62 4.83
C ILE A 116 0.57 -16.74 4.34
N PRO A 117 1.36 -17.72 4.81
CA PRO A 117 2.74 -17.88 4.39
C PRO A 117 2.91 -17.95 2.87
N GLY A 118 1.90 -18.47 2.16
CA GLY A 118 1.86 -18.51 0.71
C GLY A 118 1.86 -17.13 0.03
N VAL A 119 1.31 -16.10 0.67
CA VAL A 119 1.38 -14.70 0.16
C VAL A 119 2.78 -14.12 0.37
N VAL A 120 3.51 -14.51 1.41
CA VAL A 120 4.90 -14.05 1.59
C VAL A 120 5.81 -14.60 0.49
N VAL A 121 5.66 -15.89 0.16
CA VAL A 121 6.52 -16.56 -0.82
C VAL A 121 6.08 -16.23 -2.25
N ARG A 122 4.77 -16.29 -2.54
CA ARG A 122 4.21 -16.20 -3.90
C ARG A 122 3.26 -15.01 -4.10
N GLY A 123 3.22 -14.05 -3.18
CA GLY A 123 2.23 -12.95 -3.21
C GLY A 123 2.28 -12.10 -4.46
N SER A 124 3.48 -11.84 -5.00
CA SER A 124 3.65 -11.05 -6.23
C SER A 124 2.92 -11.65 -7.44
N VAL A 125 2.69 -12.97 -7.46
CA VAL A 125 1.91 -13.64 -8.51
C VAL A 125 0.50 -14.01 -8.06
N ARG A 126 0.30 -14.40 -6.79
CA ARG A 126 -1.01 -14.85 -6.31
C ARG A 126 -2.00 -13.70 -6.13
N VAL A 127 -1.56 -12.52 -5.69
CA VAL A 127 -2.44 -11.34 -5.59
C VAL A 127 -2.90 -10.94 -6.98
N VAL A 128 -1.98 -10.83 -7.94
CA VAL A 128 -2.30 -10.51 -9.34
C VAL A 128 -3.25 -11.53 -9.93
N ALA A 129 -2.97 -12.83 -9.78
CA ALA A 129 -3.83 -13.89 -10.28
C ALA A 129 -5.24 -13.81 -9.67
N ALA A 130 -5.36 -13.65 -8.35
CA ALA A 130 -6.66 -13.57 -7.67
C ALA A 130 -7.48 -12.35 -8.12
N VAL A 131 -6.85 -11.18 -8.20
CA VAL A 131 -7.53 -9.93 -8.60
C VAL A 131 -7.96 -10.00 -10.06
N THR A 132 -7.08 -10.46 -10.96
CA THR A 132 -7.40 -10.55 -12.38
C THR A 132 -8.43 -11.63 -12.69
N SER A 133 -8.40 -12.77 -12.00
CA SER A 133 -9.38 -13.85 -12.19
C SER A 133 -10.78 -13.48 -11.70
N LYS A 134 -10.90 -12.52 -10.76
CA LYS A 134 -12.20 -11.94 -10.38
C LYS A 134 -12.76 -11.02 -11.48
N GLN A 135 -11.89 -10.32 -12.22
CA GLN A 135 -12.31 -9.36 -13.24
C GLN A 135 -12.78 -10.04 -14.53
N ARG A 136 -12.14 -11.16 -14.92
CA ARG A 136 -12.52 -11.92 -16.11
C ARG A 136 -12.11 -13.39 -16.02
N PRO A 137 -12.80 -14.28 -16.74
CA PRO A 137 -12.31 -15.64 -16.96
C PRO A 137 -11.07 -15.63 -17.87
N PHE A 138 -10.24 -16.67 -17.74
CA PHE A 138 -9.07 -16.91 -18.59
C PHE A 138 -9.24 -18.23 -19.34
N SER A 139 -8.97 -18.22 -20.64
CA SER A 139 -8.86 -19.43 -21.45
C SER A 139 -7.50 -20.11 -21.26
N ALA A 140 -7.35 -21.34 -21.77
CA ALA A 140 -6.05 -22.01 -21.78
C ALA A 140 -4.99 -21.24 -22.59
N GLU A 141 -5.40 -20.61 -23.69
CA GLU A 141 -4.54 -19.79 -24.54
C GLU A 141 -4.05 -18.54 -23.81
N ASP A 142 -4.91 -17.89 -23.01
CA ASP A 142 -4.51 -16.72 -22.21
C ASP A 142 -3.45 -17.05 -21.15
N LEU A 143 -3.44 -18.29 -20.66
CA LEU A 143 -2.49 -18.76 -19.64
C LEU A 143 -1.15 -19.23 -20.24
N GLN A 144 -1.06 -19.35 -21.57
CA GLN A 144 0.17 -19.78 -22.22
C GLN A 144 1.25 -18.67 -22.13
N PRO A 145 2.44 -18.97 -21.61
CA PRO A 145 3.53 -18.00 -21.58
C PRO A 145 3.96 -17.62 -23.00
N ARG A 146 3.87 -16.33 -23.33
CA ARG A 146 4.37 -15.79 -24.61
C ARG A 146 5.89 -15.55 -24.60
N ASP A 147 6.44 -15.33 -23.42
CA ASP A 147 7.87 -15.17 -23.19
C ASP A 147 8.33 -16.21 -22.15
N TYR A 148 8.87 -17.32 -22.66
CA TYR A 148 9.35 -18.42 -21.83
C TYR A 148 10.57 -18.05 -20.99
N ARG A 149 11.41 -17.11 -21.44
CA ARG A 149 12.59 -16.67 -20.69
C ARG A 149 12.15 -15.93 -19.44
N ARG A 150 11.29 -14.91 -19.61
CA ARG A 150 10.73 -14.15 -18.48
C ARG A 150 9.92 -15.03 -17.53
N TRP A 151 9.19 -16.00 -18.06
CA TRP A 151 8.47 -16.99 -17.23
C TRP A 151 9.42 -17.84 -16.38
N ARG A 152 10.53 -18.33 -16.95
CA ARG A 152 11.56 -19.08 -16.20
C ARG A 152 12.24 -18.22 -15.14
N GLU A 153 12.58 -16.98 -15.46
CA GLU A 153 13.18 -16.03 -14.52
C GLU A 153 12.25 -15.77 -13.32
N LEU A 154 10.97 -15.51 -13.58
CA LEU A 154 9.96 -15.36 -12.52
C LEU A 154 9.84 -16.63 -11.66
N ARG A 155 9.84 -17.81 -12.28
CA ARG A 155 9.79 -19.10 -11.57
C ARG A 155 11.01 -19.30 -10.68
N ALA A 156 12.21 -18.98 -11.16
CA ALA A 156 13.43 -19.07 -10.38
C ALA A 156 13.42 -18.14 -9.16
N GLN A 157 12.95 -16.89 -9.33
CA GLN A 157 12.81 -15.94 -8.22
C GLN A 157 11.83 -16.45 -7.15
N LEU A 158 10.70 -17.03 -7.55
CA LEU A 158 9.74 -17.60 -6.60
C LEU A 158 10.31 -18.84 -5.89
N GLN A 159 11.07 -19.68 -6.59
CA GLN A 159 11.73 -20.85 -6.00
C GLN A 159 12.77 -20.43 -4.97
N GLN A 160 13.55 -19.38 -5.22
CA GLN A 160 14.50 -18.83 -4.25
C GLN A 160 13.78 -18.42 -2.95
N ARG A 161 12.67 -17.69 -3.05
CA ARG A 161 11.86 -17.29 -1.88
C ARG A 161 11.30 -18.49 -1.13
N GLU A 162 10.89 -19.53 -1.86
CA GLU A 162 10.39 -20.76 -1.26
C GLU A 162 11.50 -21.50 -0.49
N GLU A 163 12.71 -21.58 -1.05
CA GLU A 163 13.84 -22.21 -0.38
C GLU A 163 14.28 -21.42 0.85
N CYS A 164 14.34 -20.09 0.80
CA CYS A 164 14.58 -19.27 2.00
C CYS A 164 13.55 -19.56 3.10
N ARG A 165 12.28 -19.75 2.73
CA ARG A 165 11.24 -20.11 3.70
C ARG A 165 11.43 -21.51 4.27
N ARG A 166 11.84 -22.48 3.45
CA ARG A 166 12.17 -23.85 3.89
C ARG A 166 13.37 -23.86 4.83
N GLN A 167 14.42 -23.10 4.54
CA GLN A 167 15.58 -22.93 5.42
C GLN A 167 15.16 -22.38 6.79
N GLN A 168 14.33 -21.34 6.84
CA GLN A 168 13.77 -20.83 8.10
C GLN A 168 12.98 -21.90 8.88
N PHE A 169 12.25 -22.78 8.19
CA PHE A 169 11.55 -23.88 8.84
C PHE A 169 12.50 -24.96 9.36
N ARG A 170 13.54 -25.32 8.59
CA ARG A 170 14.58 -26.27 9.01
C ARG A 170 15.29 -25.76 10.27
N PHE A 171 15.73 -24.50 10.26
CA PHE A 171 16.34 -23.86 11.43
C PHE A 171 15.42 -23.89 12.64
N ARG A 172 14.13 -23.54 12.51
CA ARG A 172 13.19 -23.57 13.64
C ARG A 172 12.91 -24.98 14.17
N LYS A 173 13.10 -26.01 13.34
CA LYS A 173 12.86 -27.41 13.74
C LYS A 173 14.00 -27.93 14.62
N ASP A 174 15.23 -27.66 14.24
CA ASP A 174 16.43 -27.99 15.01
C ASP A 174 17.54 -26.97 14.73
N PRO A 175 17.66 -25.92 15.56
CA PRO A 175 18.67 -24.88 15.36
C PRO A 175 20.09 -25.41 15.43
N ALA A 176 20.37 -26.34 16.35
CA ALA A 176 21.71 -26.85 16.60
C ALA A 176 22.22 -27.68 15.41
N GLN A 177 21.41 -28.62 14.93
CA GLN A 177 21.75 -29.43 13.75
C GLN A 177 21.88 -28.55 12.50
N TYR A 178 20.99 -27.58 12.33
CA TYR A 178 21.03 -26.67 11.18
C TYR A 178 22.32 -25.85 11.15
N LEU A 179 22.73 -25.29 12.29
CA LEU A 179 23.96 -24.50 12.39
C LEU A 179 25.19 -25.38 12.19
N ALA A 180 25.27 -26.56 12.79
CA ALA A 180 26.38 -27.49 12.59
C ALA A 180 26.54 -27.90 11.12
N ALA A 181 25.43 -28.16 10.41
CA ALA A 181 25.46 -28.46 8.98
C ALA A 181 25.90 -27.27 8.14
N LEU A 182 25.51 -26.05 8.51
CA LEU A 182 25.91 -24.83 7.84
C LEU A 182 27.40 -24.52 8.04
N GLU A 183 27.90 -24.69 9.26
CA GLU A 183 29.33 -24.55 9.60
C GLU A 183 30.17 -25.55 8.79
N ALA A 184 29.76 -26.82 8.73
CA ALA A 184 30.43 -27.82 7.91
C ALA A 184 30.50 -27.40 6.42
N GLN A 185 29.45 -26.81 5.86
CA GLN A 185 29.41 -26.39 4.45
C GLN A 185 30.23 -25.14 4.12
N LEU A 186 30.47 -24.25 5.09
CA LEU A 186 31.11 -22.95 4.86
C LEU A 186 32.56 -22.88 5.38
N LEU A 187 32.94 -23.78 6.27
CA LEU A 187 34.27 -23.82 6.90
C LEU A 187 35.12 -25.02 6.44
N THR A 188 34.63 -25.82 5.49
CA THR A 188 35.44 -26.74 4.67
C THR A 188 35.55 -26.24 3.25
#